data_AF-A0A7J2XBD3-F1
#
_entry.id   AF-A0A7J2XBD3-F1
#
_cell.length_a   1.000
_cell.length_b   1.000
_cell.length_c   1.000
_cell.angle_alpha   90.00
_cell.angle_beta   90.00
_cell.angle_gamma   90.00
#
_symmetry.space_group_name_H-M   'P 1'
#
loop_
_entity.id
_entity.type
_entity.pdbx_description
1 polymer ?
#
loop_
_entity_poly.entity_id
_entity_poly.type
_entity_poly.pdbx_seq_one_letter_code
_entity_poly.pdbx_strand_id
1 'polypeptide(L)'
;FNIWGAAAITTRGQEILFDTLRRLKEKGIRIVYGDTDGIYLACSRSMRSVPDLARALGLEMEKEEDYWITKPEIVYSAIRECSELWKKKLRYQGFELEAEKHDAMIFVKHKNYLIFDGSDGKVEMITKGNNFRGSDKANIARKVLERIMIEVLKENSSWRDEEEARRRLRESIKKKTREIVGKIDLSNVDIDDLTLVQSVQPSKRYQLNKDGSMSSYGRRAKALENLLGEKIKTRVKFKFVVTKRPLPGIPNPSKSGVKPIDYMYPIELIKDLNEIDLDWYKDMIQNFVKGAFGLTDLTAERQRGLDAWM
;
A
#
# COMPACT_ATOMS: atom_id res chain seq x y z
N PHE A 1 31.16 -2.61 18.38
CA PHE A 1 29.86 -3.21 17.99
C PHE A 1 29.74 -4.54 18.71
N ASN A 2 28.76 -4.72 19.60
CA ASN A 2 28.60 -5.95 20.39
C ASN A 2 27.53 -6.85 19.78
N ILE A 3 27.96 -7.79 18.94
CA ILE A 3 27.06 -8.70 18.22
C ILE A 3 26.35 -9.68 19.15
N TRP A 4 27.02 -10.13 20.21
CA TRP A 4 26.46 -11.07 21.19
C TRP A 4 25.33 -10.44 22.01
N GLY A 5 25.50 -9.17 22.39
CA GLY A 5 24.43 -8.40 23.03
C GLY A 5 23.20 -8.25 22.13
N ALA A 6 23.41 -7.94 20.85
CA ALA A 6 22.32 -7.83 19.87
C ALA A 6 21.59 -9.17 19.67
N ALA A 7 22.34 -10.28 19.60
CA ALA A 7 21.76 -11.61 19.48
C ALA A 7 20.92 -11.95 20.72
N ALA A 8 21.44 -11.71 21.93
CA ALA A 8 20.72 -11.98 23.18
C ALA A 8 19.40 -11.19 23.29
N ILE A 9 19.41 -9.91 22.91
CA ILE A 9 18.20 -9.07 22.88
C ILE A 9 17.18 -9.62 21.89
N THR A 10 17.63 -9.98 20.69
CA THR A 10 16.75 -10.52 19.63
C THR A 10 16.12 -11.85 20.05
N THR A 11 16.92 -12.76 20.62
CA THR A 11 16.42 -14.05 21.14
C THR A 11 15.39 -13.81 22.24
N ARG A 12 15.62 -12.86 23.16
CA ARG A 12 14.64 -12.54 24.20
C ARG A 12 13.34 -12.01 23.62
N GLY A 13 13.39 -11.14 22.61
CA GLY A 13 12.19 -10.67 21.90
C GLY A 13 11.40 -11.81 21.26
N GLN A 14 12.08 -12.78 20.63
CA GLN A 14 11.45 -13.97 20.05
C GLN A 14 10.80 -14.87 21.12
N GLU A 15 11.42 -15.05 22.28
CA GLU A 15 10.82 -15.78 23.40
C GLU A 15 9.54 -15.11 23.90
N ILE A 16 9.55 -13.77 24.03
CA ILE A 16 8.39 -12.97 24.44
C ILE A 16 7.25 -13.14 23.44
N LEU A 17 7.55 -12.99 22.15
CA LEU A 17 6.59 -13.17 21.07
C LEU A 17 6.00 -14.59 21.09
N PHE A 18 6.85 -15.61 21.17
CA PHE A 18 6.42 -17.01 21.17
C PHE A 18 5.53 -17.36 22.37
N ASP A 19 5.92 -16.99 23.59
CA ASP A 19 5.10 -17.24 24.79
C ASP A 19 3.76 -16.50 24.71
N THR A 20 3.77 -15.25 24.25
CA THR A 20 2.54 -14.46 24.08
C THR A 20 1.60 -15.10 23.06
N LEU A 21 2.12 -15.49 21.88
CA LEU A 21 1.32 -16.18 20.85
C LEU A 21 0.72 -17.49 21.38
N ARG A 22 1.49 -18.28 22.13
CA ARG A 22 1.01 -19.53 22.74
C ARG A 22 -0.15 -19.27 23.70
N ARG A 23 -0.01 -18.31 24.61
CA ARG A 23 -1.03 -17.98 25.62
C ARG A 23 -2.32 -17.45 25.01
N LEU A 24 -2.20 -16.61 23.98
CA LEU A 24 -3.35 -16.11 23.24
C LEU A 24 -4.11 -17.26 22.57
N LYS A 25 -3.40 -18.23 21.96
CA LYS A 25 -4.01 -19.43 21.39
C LYS A 25 -4.68 -20.32 22.44
N GLU A 26 -4.06 -20.52 23.60
CA GLU A 26 -4.63 -21.28 24.72
C GLU A 26 -5.95 -20.67 25.22
N LYS A 27 -6.11 -19.35 25.13
CA LYS A 27 -7.36 -18.63 25.43
C LYS A 27 -8.38 -18.64 24.28
N GLY A 28 -8.09 -19.33 23.17
CA GLY A 28 -8.96 -19.37 21.99
C GLY A 28 -8.98 -18.06 21.18
N ILE A 29 -8.05 -17.13 21.44
CA ILE A 29 -8.01 -15.85 20.74
C ILE A 29 -7.46 -16.05 19.34
N ARG A 30 -8.20 -15.54 18.36
CA ARG A 30 -7.83 -15.65 16.95
C ARG A 30 -6.70 -14.68 16.59
N ILE A 31 -5.54 -15.24 16.27
CA ILE A 31 -4.37 -14.51 15.79
C ILE A 31 -4.38 -14.50 14.26
N VAL A 32 -4.34 -13.32 13.64
CA VAL A 32 -4.43 -13.15 12.18
C VAL A 32 -3.08 -12.88 11.55
N TYR A 33 -2.23 -12.12 12.24
CA TYR A 33 -0.91 -11.75 11.74
C TYR A 33 0.04 -11.52 12.92
N GLY A 34 1.33 -11.74 12.69
CA GLY A 34 2.40 -11.46 13.63
C GLY A 34 3.65 -11.00 12.89
N ASP A 35 4.32 -10.01 13.45
CA ASP A 35 5.66 -9.55 13.04
C ASP A 35 6.59 -9.57 14.26
N THR A 36 7.78 -9.00 14.11
CA THR A 36 8.84 -8.98 15.13
C THR A 36 8.37 -8.39 16.47
N ASP A 37 7.52 -7.37 16.43
CA ASP A 37 7.10 -6.57 17.58
C ASP A 37 5.57 -6.33 17.65
N GLY A 38 4.79 -6.91 16.73
CA GLY A 38 3.34 -6.72 16.68
C GLY A 38 2.57 -8.01 16.50
N ILE A 39 1.47 -8.17 17.25
CA ILE A 39 0.53 -9.30 17.15
C ILE A 39 -0.86 -8.74 16.86
N TYR A 40 -1.52 -9.28 15.84
CA TYR A 40 -2.81 -8.79 15.37
C TYR A 40 -3.88 -9.82 15.65
N LEU A 41 -4.92 -9.39 16.37
CA LEU A 41 -5.97 -10.24 16.93
C LEU A 41 -7.30 -9.88 16.28
N ALA A 42 -8.03 -10.87 15.78
CA ALA A 42 -9.36 -10.67 15.23
C ALA A 42 -10.42 -10.80 16.32
N CYS A 43 -11.17 -9.72 16.55
CA CYS A 43 -12.27 -9.71 17.53
C CYS A 43 -13.63 -10.03 16.88
N SER A 44 -13.88 -9.57 15.65
CA SER A 44 -15.20 -9.68 15.00
C SER A 44 -15.10 -10.15 13.54
N ARG A 45 -16.17 -10.80 13.07
CA ARG A 45 -16.41 -11.18 11.68
C ARG A 45 -17.32 -10.21 10.92
N SER A 46 -17.72 -9.10 11.53
CA SER A 46 -18.68 -8.14 10.95
C SER A 46 -18.36 -6.69 11.31
N MET A 47 -18.35 -5.80 10.30
CA MET A 47 -18.18 -4.35 10.48
C MET A 47 -19.29 -3.73 11.32
N ARG A 48 -20.46 -4.37 11.41
CA ARG A 48 -21.55 -3.91 12.31
C ARG A 48 -21.17 -3.97 13.78
N SER A 49 -20.12 -4.70 14.14
CA SER A 49 -19.58 -4.70 15.51
C SER A 49 -18.74 -3.45 15.81
N VAL A 50 -18.56 -2.59 14.81
CA VAL A 50 -17.67 -1.44 14.84
C VAL A 50 -18.43 -0.20 14.39
N PRO A 51 -19.13 0.49 15.30
CA PRO A 51 -20.14 1.49 14.95
C PRO A 51 -19.62 2.65 14.13
N ASP A 52 -18.40 3.13 14.40
CA ASP A 52 -17.85 4.32 13.74
C ASP A 52 -17.57 4.03 12.26
N LEU A 53 -16.91 2.91 11.97
CA LEU A 53 -16.69 2.43 10.61
C LEU A 53 -18.01 2.08 9.90
N ALA A 54 -18.95 1.42 10.58
CA ALA A 54 -20.26 1.09 10.00
C ALA A 54 -21.02 2.35 9.56
N ARG A 55 -21.05 3.40 10.40
CA ARG A 55 -21.66 4.69 10.06
C ARG A 55 -20.94 5.38 8.91
N ALA A 56 -19.61 5.38 8.93
CA ALA A 56 -18.81 5.98 7.86
C ALA A 56 -19.00 5.29 6.49
N LEU A 57 -19.31 3.99 6.49
CA LEU A 57 -19.62 3.23 5.29
C LEU A 57 -21.10 3.31 4.87
N GLY A 58 -21.96 3.92 5.69
CA GLY A 58 -23.41 4.00 5.45
C GLY A 58 -24.13 2.65 5.64
N LEU A 59 -23.62 1.79 6.53
CA LEU A 59 -24.21 0.48 6.82
C LEU A 59 -25.28 0.60 7.91
N GLU A 60 -26.42 -0.07 7.70
CA GLU A 60 -27.44 -0.21 8.73
C GLU A 60 -26.94 -1.10 9.88
N MET A 61 -27.15 -0.62 11.10
CA MET A 61 -26.77 -1.31 12.33
C MET A 61 -27.86 -2.30 12.73
N GLU A 62 -27.58 -3.59 12.59
CA GLU A 62 -28.40 -4.66 13.16
C GLU A 62 -27.74 -5.18 14.44
N LYS A 63 -28.55 -5.38 15.48
CA LYS A 63 -28.12 -6.01 16.73
C LYS A 63 -28.12 -7.53 16.54
N GLU A 64 -27.09 -8.09 15.92
CA GLU A 64 -26.83 -9.54 16.03
C GLU A 64 -25.64 -9.77 16.97
N GLU A 65 -25.81 -10.64 17.96
CA GLU A 65 -24.76 -10.98 18.93
C GLU A 65 -23.71 -11.97 18.35
N ASP A 66 -24.03 -12.67 17.26
CA ASP A 66 -23.16 -13.69 16.63
C ASP A 66 -22.03 -13.11 15.74
N TYR A 67 -21.64 -11.85 15.94
CA TYR A 67 -20.55 -11.26 15.17
C TYR A 67 -19.17 -11.41 15.82
N TRP A 68 -19.13 -11.65 17.12
CA TRP A 68 -17.86 -11.74 17.84
C TRP A 68 -17.20 -13.10 17.63
N ILE A 69 -15.89 -13.07 17.36
CA ILE A 69 -14.97 -14.22 17.43
C ILE A 69 -14.41 -14.28 18.85
N THR A 70 -14.01 -13.13 19.38
CA THR A 70 -13.58 -12.94 20.76
C THR A 70 -13.94 -11.52 21.15
N LYS A 71 -14.65 -11.35 22.27
CA LYS A 71 -15.03 -10.00 22.73
C LYS A 71 -13.79 -9.18 23.13
N PRO A 72 -13.76 -7.86 22.88
CA PRO A 72 -12.60 -7.02 23.17
C PRO A 72 -12.12 -7.11 24.62
N GLU A 73 -13.02 -7.27 25.59
CA GLU A 73 -12.68 -7.30 27.02
C GLU A 73 -11.82 -8.51 27.37
N ILE A 74 -12.09 -9.66 26.72
CA ILE A 74 -11.30 -10.89 26.86
C ILE A 74 -9.89 -10.67 26.29
N VAL A 75 -9.80 -10.00 25.13
CA VAL A 75 -8.53 -9.68 24.47
C VAL A 75 -7.69 -8.76 25.34
N TYR A 76 -8.25 -7.65 25.83
CA TYR A 76 -7.54 -6.72 26.71
C TYR A 76 -7.12 -7.39 28.04
N SER A 77 -7.93 -8.29 28.59
CA SER A 77 -7.53 -9.08 29.77
C SER A 77 -6.30 -9.94 29.46
N ALA A 78 -6.30 -10.66 28.35
CA ALA A 78 -5.17 -11.51 27.96
C ALA A 78 -3.88 -10.70 27.72
N ILE A 79 -3.97 -9.53 27.10
CA ILE A 79 -2.83 -8.63 26.89
C ILE A 79 -2.24 -8.16 28.22
N ARG A 80 -3.09 -7.77 29.18
CA ARG A 80 -2.66 -7.37 30.53
C ARG A 80 -1.99 -8.52 31.27
N GLU A 81 -2.56 -9.72 31.23
CA GLU A 81 -1.96 -10.91 31.86
C GLU A 81 -0.57 -11.22 31.28
N CYS A 82 -0.41 -11.16 29.95
CA CYS A 82 0.89 -11.34 29.30
C CYS A 82 1.90 -10.25 29.68
N SER A 83 1.45 -8.98 29.78
CA SER A 83 2.30 -7.86 30.21
C SER A 83 2.81 -8.05 31.63
N GLU A 84 1.93 -8.38 32.58
CA GLU A 84 2.29 -8.59 33.98
C GLU A 84 3.23 -9.79 34.18
N LEU A 85 3.04 -10.85 33.40
CA LEU A 85 3.95 -11.99 33.41
C LEU A 85 5.37 -11.58 32.99
N TRP A 86 5.48 -10.84 31.88
CA TRP A 86 6.77 -10.47 31.33
C TRP A 86 7.47 -9.37 32.12
N LYS A 87 6.74 -8.42 32.72
CA LYS A 87 7.30 -7.50 33.74
C LYS A 87 8.01 -8.26 34.85
N LYS A 88 7.39 -9.31 35.39
CA LYS A 88 7.97 -10.17 36.44
C LYS A 88 9.17 -10.98 35.94
N LYS A 89 9.05 -11.63 34.78
CA LYS A 89 10.14 -12.45 34.20
C LYS A 89 11.38 -11.63 33.83
N LEU A 90 11.19 -10.44 33.26
CA LEU A 90 12.27 -9.54 32.86
C LEU A 90 12.82 -8.72 34.03
N ARG A 91 12.11 -8.69 35.16
CA ARG A 91 12.37 -7.76 36.28
C ARG A 91 12.42 -6.30 35.79
N TYR A 92 11.56 -5.96 34.84
CA TYR A 92 11.50 -4.64 34.21
C TYR A 92 10.06 -4.13 34.23
N GLN A 93 9.80 -3.14 35.10
CA GLN A 93 8.45 -2.61 35.32
C GLN A 93 7.91 -1.81 34.11
N GLY A 94 8.82 -1.27 33.29
CA GLY A 94 8.45 -0.55 32.08
C GLY A 94 8.13 -1.44 30.88
N PHE A 95 8.08 -2.77 31.05
CA PHE A 95 7.63 -3.65 29.98
C PHE A 95 6.11 -3.56 29.83
N GLU A 96 5.61 -3.32 28.63
CA GLU A 96 4.17 -3.32 28.35
C GLU A 96 3.90 -3.85 26.95
N LEU A 97 2.82 -4.63 26.81
CA LEU A 97 2.22 -4.92 25.51
C LEU A 97 1.11 -3.89 25.29
N GLU A 98 1.43 -2.82 24.58
CA GLU A 98 0.47 -1.76 24.26
C GLU A 98 -0.57 -2.27 23.25
N ALA A 99 -1.85 -2.03 23.55
CA ALA A 99 -2.95 -2.46 22.69
C ALA A 99 -3.44 -1.29 21.85
N GLU A 100 -3.39 -1.43 20.52
CA GLU A 100 -3.98 -0.51 19.55
C GLU A 100 -5.22 -1.16 18.93
N LYS A 101 -6.32 -0.40 18.82
CA LYS A 101 -7.57 -0.86 18.19
C LYS A 101 -7.64 -0.31 16.77
N HIS A 102 -7.94 -1.19 15.82
CA HIS A 102 -8.37 -0.83 14.48
C HIS A 102 -9.74 -1.41 14.17
N ASP A 103 -10.53 -0.69 13.36
CA ASP A 103 -11.90 -1.06 13.06
C ASP A 103 -11.99 -2.18 12.02
N ALA A 104 -11.17 -2.10 10.95
CA ALA A 104 -11.00 -3.18 10.00
C ALA A 104 -9.60 -3.21 9.40
N MET A 105 -9.14 -4.40 9.02
CA MET A 105 -7.82 -4.60 8.41
C MET A 105 -7.86 -5.65 7.30
N ILE A 106 -7.08 -5.43 6.24
CA ILE A 106 -6.87 -6.40 5.16
C ILE A 106 -5.38 -6.74 5.08
N PHE A 107 -5.04 -8.00 5.36
CA PHE A 107 -3.69 -8.52 5.22
C PHE A 107 -3.51 -9.15 3.85
N VAL A 108 -2.56 -8.64 3.06
CA VAL A 108 -2.34 -9.11 1.68
C VAL A 108 -1.13 -10.03 1.60
N LYS A 109 0.01 -9.56 2.12
CA LYS A 109 1.27 -10.31 2.22
C LYS A 109 2.01 -9.87 3.48
N HIS A 110 3.07 -10.58 3.86
CA HIS A 110 3.94 -10.17 4.96
C HIS A 110 4.35 -8.69 4.81
N LYS A 111 4.17 -7.91 5.88
CA LYS A 111 4.41 -6.45 5.93
C LYS A 111 3.60 -5.60 4.94
N ASN A 112 2.53 -6.14 4.34
CA ASN A 112 1.67 -5.42 3.39
C ASN A 112 0.20 -5.59 3.78
N TYR A 113 -0.38 -4.55 4.37
CA TYR A 113 -1.76 -4.55 4.85
C TYR A 113 -2.37 -3.14 4.81
N LEU A 114 -3.69 -3.12 4.82
CA LEU A 114 -4.52 -1.92 4.85
C LEU A 114 -5.27 -1.88 6.18
N ILE A 115 -5.39 -0.69 6.74
CA ILE A 115 -6.16 -0.39 7.94
C ILE A 115 -7.27 0.57 7.54
N PHE A 116 -8.46 0.37 8.08
CA PHE A 116 -9.62 1.21 7.87
C PHE A 116 -10.22 1.54 9.22
N ASP A 117 -10.22 2.81 9.56
CA ASP A 117 -10.77 3.32 10.82
C ASP A 117 -11.87 4.34 10.52
N GLY A 118 -12.98 4.27 11.24
CA GLY A 118 -14.09 5.20 11.10
C GLY A 118 -13.94 6.38 12.07
N SER A 119 -13.99 7.61 11.55
CA SER A 119 -14.00 8.83 12.37
C SER A 119 -14.81 9.92 11.69
N ASP A 120 -15.63 10.66 12.45
CA ASP A 120 -16.44 11.79 11.95
C ASP A 120 -17.24 11.50 10.67
N GLY A 121 -17.80 10.28 10.57
CA GLY A 121 -18.58 9.84 9.40
C GLY A 121 -17.76 9.58 8.13
N LYS A 122 -16.44 9.53 8.24
CA LYS A 122 -15.51 9.22 7.15
C LYS A 122 -14.69 7.98 7.49
N VAL A 123 -14.24 7.29 6.44
CA VAL A 123 -13.31 6.18 6.54
C VAL A 123 -11.91 6.72 6.30
N GLU A 124 -11.01 6.56 7.25
CA GLU A 124 -9.58 6.78 7.05
C GLU A 124 -8.93 5.47 6.63
N MET A 125 -8.29 5.45 5.45
CA MET A 125 -7.51 4.30 4.98
C MET A 125 -6.01 4.54 5.18
N ILE A 126 -5.37 3.71 6.00
CA ILE A 126 -3.91 3.72 6.18
C ILE A 126 -3.31 2.52 5.45
N THR A 127 -2.29 2.77 4.63
CA THR A 127 -1.57 1.72 3.93
C THR A 127 -0.22 1.43 4.59
N LYS A 128 0.08 0.15 4.86
CA LYS A 128 1.39 -0.29 5.37
C LYS A 128 2.02 -1.27 4.38
N GLY A 129 3.32 -1.09 4.12
CA GLY A 129 4.09 -1.97 3.23
C GLY A 129 4.54 -1.33 1.92
N ASN A 130 5.58 -1.92 1.33
CA ASN A 130 6.24 -1.38 0.14
C ASN A 130 5.33 -1.43 -1.10
N ASN A 131 4.40 -2.39 -1.17
CA ASN A 131 3.50 -2.49 -2.30
C ASN A 131 2.58 -1.26 -2.39
N PHE A 132 2.15 -0.74 -1.24
CA PHE A 132 1.27 0.43 -1.13
C PHE A 132 2.01 1.76 -0.98
N ARG A 133 3.29 1.75 -0.59
CA ARG A 133 4.10 2.97 -0.52
C ARG A 133 4.09 3.68 -1.87
N GLY A 134 3.71 4.96 -1.82
CA GLY A 134 3.47 5.77 -3.00
C GLY A 134 4.40 6.98 -3.12
N SER A 135 5.61 6.98 -2.56
CA SER A 135 6.58 8.05 -2.91
C SER A 135 6.99 7.95 -4.38
N ASP A 136 6.96 6.73 -4.93
CA ASP A 136 7.23 6.44 -6.34
C ASP A 136 5.97 6.47 -7.22
N LYS A 137 4.80 6.79 -6.68
CA LYS A 137 3.51 6.75 -7.39
C LYS A 137 2.81 8.09 -7.28
N ALA A 138 2.01 8.43 -8.29
CA ALA A 138 1.21 9.64 -8.25
C ALA A 138 0.10 9.54 -7.19
N ASN A 139 -0.25 10.67 -6.57
CA ASN A 139 -1.22 10.71 -5.47
C ASN A 139 -2.62 10.23 -5.90
N ILE A 140 -2.98 10.44 -7.17
CA ILE A 140 -4.23 9.94 -7.76
C ILE A 140 -4.40 8.43 -7.57
N ALA A 141 -3.31 7.65 -7.64
CA ALA A 141 -3.40 6.20 -7.44
C ALA A 141 -3.81 5.82 -6.02
N ARG A 142 -3.41 6.61 -5.01
CA ARG A 142 -3.83 6.39 -3.63
C ARG A 142 -5.30 6.76 -3.43
N LYS A 143 -5.70 7.94 -3.93
CA LYS A 143 -7.11 8.40 -3.89
C LYS A 143 -8.05 7.40 -4.56
N VAL A 144 -7.64 6.85 -5.70
CA VAL A 144 -8.47 5.87 -6.42
C VAL A 144 -8.48 4.52 -5.72
N LEU A 145 -7.34 4.05 -5.18
CA LEU A 145 -7.32 2.85 -4.34
C LEU A 145 -8.27 2.99 -3.14
N GLU A 146 -8.26 4.12 -2.45
CA GLU A 146 -9.16 4.40 -1.32
C GLU A 146 -10.62 4.28 -1.73
N ARG A 147 -11.01 4.92 -2.85
CA ARG A 147 -12.37 4.81 -3.41
C ARG A 147 -12.74 3.35 -3.73
N ILE A 148 -11.83 2.60 -4.34
CA ILE A 148 -12.03 1.18 -4.63
C ILE A 148 -12.26 0.41 -3.33
N MET A 149 -11.41 0.61 -2.33
CA MET A 149 -11.48 -0.15 -1.10
C MET A 149 -12.71 0.17 -0.26
N ILE A 150 -13.18 1.43 -0.24
CA ILE A 150 -14.45 1.79 0.42
C ILE A 150 -15.61 0.98 -0.18
N GLU A 151 -15.71 0.88 -1.50
CA GLU A 151 -16.76 0.10 -2.16
C GLU A 151 -16.60 -1.41 -1.93
N VAL A 152 -15.35 -1.91 -1.86
CA VAL A 152 -15.06 -3.31 -1.52
C VAL A 152 -15.50 -3.63 -0.08
N LEU A 153 -15.27 -2.74 0.88
CA LEU A 153 -15.68 -2.92 2.27
C LEU A 153 -17.20 -2.98 2.40
N LYS A 154 -17.93 -2.10 1.70
CA LYS A 154 -19.41 -2.11 1.68
C LYS A 154 -19.97 -3.44 1.18
N GLU A 155 -19.40 -4.00 0.10
CA GLU A 155 -19.83 -5.30 -0.44
C GLU A 155 -19.41 -6.50 0.44
N ASN A 156 -18.44 -6.32 1.33
CA ASN A 156 -17.84 -7.38 2.14
C ASN A 156 -17.88 -7.06 3.64
N SER A 157 -19.02 -6.57 4.13
CA SER A 157 -19.18 -6.09 5.50
C SER A 157 -19.14 -7.18 6.58
N SER A 158 -19.34 -8.45 6.21
CA SER A 158 -19.26 -9.58 7.12
C SER A 158 -18.88 -10.90 6.42
N TRP A 159 -18.47 -11.91 7.20
CA TRP A 159 -18.20 -13.25 6.70
C TRP A 159 -18.62 -14.34 7.70
N ARG A 160 -18.86 -15.55 7.17
CA ARG A 160 -19.12 -16.78 7.94
C ARG A 160 -18.08 -17.86 7.63
N ASP A 161 -17.74 -17.99 6.34
CA ASP A 161 -16.65 -18.83 5.86
C ASP A 161 -15.50 -17.96 5.32
N GLU A 162 -14.27 -18.30 5.69
CA GLU A 162 -13.09 -17.51 5.32
C GLU A 162 -12.64 -17.72 3.88
N GLU A 163 -12.75 -18.94 3.37
CA GLU A 163 -12.31 -19.25 2.00
C GLU A 163 -13.21 -18.55 1.00
N GLU A 164 -14.52 -18.62 1.23
CA GLU A 164 -15.51 -17.88 0.46
C GLU A 164 -15.30 -16.37 0.58
N ALA A 165 -15.08 -15.85 1.80
CA ALA A 165 -14.84 -14.42 1.99
C ALA A 165 -13.59 -13.94 1.26
N ARG A 166 -12.50 -14.71 1.27
CA ARG A 166 -11.27 -14.39 0.51
C ARG A 166 -11.52 -14.38 -0.98
N ARG A 167 -12.28 -15.34 -1.51
CA ARG A 167 -12.66 -15.39 -2.93
C ARG A 167 -13.51 -14.18 -3.31
N ARG A 168 -14.56 -13.88 -2.53
CA ARG A 168 -15.46 -12.74 -2.75
C ARG A 168 -14.72 -11.41 -2.68
N LEU A 169 -13.83 -11.23 -1.70
CA LEU A 169 -13.01 -10.03 -1.55
C LEU A 169 -12.13 -9.81 -2.80
N ARG A 170 -11.44 -10.84 -3.28
CA ARG A 170 -10.61 -10.74 -4.49
C ARG A 170 -11.41 -10.35 -5.72
N GLU A 171 -12.57 -10.97 -5.92
CA GLU A 171 -13.44 -10.64 -7.05
C GLU A 171 -14.07 -9.25 -6.94
N SER A 172 -14.45 -8.81 -5.74
CA SER A 172 -14.92 -7.44 -5.49
C SER A 172 -13.83 -6.41 -5.80
N ILE A 173 -12.59 -6.62 -5.37
CA ILE A 173 -11.46 -5.74 -5.73
C ILE A 173 -11.30 -5.68 -7.26
N LYS A 174 -11.32 -6.82 -7.97
CA LYS A 174 -11.21 -6.85 -9.43
C LYS A 174 -12.34 -6.08 -10.10
N LYS A 175 -13.58 -6.32 -9.69
CA LYS A 175 -14.79 -5.70 -10.23
C LYS A 175 -14.78 -4.19 -9.99
N LYS A 176 -14.61 -3.76 -8.74
CA LYS A 176 -14.60 -2.33 -8.36
C LYS A 176 -13.45 -1.57 -9.01
N THR A 177 -12.29 -2.19 -9.18
CA THR A 177 -11.18 -1.57 -9.92
C THR A 177 -11.58 -1.28 -11.37
N ARG A 178 -12.15 -2.25 -12.08
CA ARG A 178 -12.60 -2.06 -13.47
C ARG A 178 -13.68 -0.99 -13.57
N GLU A 179 -14.66 -1.02 -12.68
CA GLU A 179 -15.77 -0.05 -12.66
C GLU A 179 -15.30 1.37 -12.38
N ILE A 180 -14.49 1.57 -11.34
CA ILE A 180 -14.06 2.91 -10.90
C ILE A 180 -13.03 3.49 -11.85
N VAL A 181 -12.03 2.70 -12.28
CA VAL A 181 -11.01 3.18 -13.21
C VAL A 181 -11.61 3.39 -14.61
N GLY A 182 -12.57 2.57 -15.05
CA GLY A 182 -13.24 2.76 -16.34
C GLY A 182 -14.04 4.06 -16.42
N LYS A 183 -14.57 4.52 -15.28
CA LYS A 183 -15.36 5.76 -15.18
C LYS A 183 -14.55 6.99 -14.78
N ILE A 184 -13.26 6.83 -14.49
CA ILE A 184 -12.47 7.97 -14.02
C ILE A 184 -12.25 8.98 -15.15
N ASP A 185 -12.68 10.20 -14.90
CA ASP A 185 -12.33 11.34 -15.72
C ASP A 185 -11.12 12.04 -15.09
N LEU A 186 -10.00 12.00 -15.80
CA LEU A 186 -8.76 12.66 -15.38
C LEU A 186 -8.58 14.02 -16.06
N SER A 187 -9.52 14.47 -16.90
CA SER A 187 -9.41 15.77 -17.57
C SER A 187 -9.49 16.96 -16.60
N ASN A 188 -10.14 16.76 -15.45
CA ASN A 188 -10.36 17.78 -14.42
C ASN A 188 -9.55 17.53 -13.13
N VAL A 189 -8.52 16.70 -13.19
CA VAL A 189 -7.71 16.35 -12.02
C VAL A 189 -6.67 17.43 -11.72
N ASP A 190 -6.42 17.66 -10.42
CA ASP A 190 -5.33 18.53 -9.99
C ASP A 190 -3.97 17.96 -10.44
N ILE A 191 -3.08 18.82 -10.95
CA ILE A 191 -1.73 18.43 -11.36
C ILE A 191 -0.91 17.88 -10.17
N ASP A 192 -1.15 18.38 -8.96
CA ASP A 192 -0.52 17.85 -7.75
C ASP A 192 -0.91 16.38 -7.52
N ASP A 193 -2.09 15.95 -7.98
CA ASP A 193 -2.50 14.54 -7.91
C ASP A 193 -1.80 13.65 -8.93
N LEU A 194 -1.35 14.22 -10.06
CA LEU A 194 -0.56 13.53 -11.08
C LEU A 194 0.94 13.52 -10.75
N THR A 195 1.35 14.28 -9.73
CA THR A 195 2.76 14.51 -9.43
C THR A 195 3.46 13.29 -8.84
N LEU A 196 4.65 12.99 -9.35
CA LEU A 196 5.60 12.03 -8.79
C LEU A 196 6.84 12.78 -8.28
N VAL A 197 7.16 12.65 -6.99
CA VAL A 197 8.32 13.34 -6.40
C VAL A 197 9.53 12.42 -6.39
N GLN A 198 10.60 12.80 -7.09
CA GLN A 198 11.83 12.00 -7.12
C GLN A 198 13.09 12.84 -6.95
N SER A 199 14.07 12.26 -6.26
CA SER A 199 15.41 12.82 -6.20
C SER A 199 16.21 12.45 -7.45
N VAL A 200 16.81 13.46 -8.07
CA VAL A 200 17.75 13.32 -9.19
C VAL A 200 19.13 13.75 -8.69
N GLN A 201 20.14 12.95 -8.98
CA GLN A 201 21.55 13.29 -8.71
C GLN A 201 22.28 13.55 -10.03
N PRO A 202 23.50 14.13 -10.00
CA PRO A 202 24.27 14.38 -11.21
C PRO A 202 24.39 13.12 -12.08
N SER A 203 24.25 13.27 -13.40
CA SER A 203 24.17 12.13 -14.34
C SER A 203 25.32 11.12 -14.17
N LYS A 204 26.55 11.63 -13.95
CA LYS A 204 27.78 10.85 -13.76
C LYS A 204 27.85 10.05 -12.46
N ARG A 205 26.97 10.29 -11.47
CA ARG A 205 26.97 9.57 -10.18
C ARG A 205 26.09 8.31 -10.19
N TYR A 206 25.31 8.09 -11.24
CA TYR A 206 24.55 6.85 -11.35
C TYR A 206 25.45 5.68 -11.76
N GLN A 207 25.18 4.50 -11.22
CA GLN A 207 25.82 3.27 -11.66
C GLN A 207 25.47 2.99 -13.12
N LEU A 208 26.46 2.51 -13.86
CA LEU A 208 26.31 2.01 -15.22
C LEU A 208 25.70 0.61 -15.20
N ASN A 209 25.06 0.24 -16.30
CA ASN A 209 24.63 -1.13 -16.54
C ASN A 209 25.85 -2.04 -16.74
N LYS A 210 25.64 -3.37 -16.72
CA LYS A 210 26.73 -4.36 -16.88
C LYS A 210 27.49 -4.21 -18.20
N ASP A 211 26.83 -3.71 -19.24
CA ASP A 211 27.41 -3.45 -20.57
C ASP A 211 28.11 -2.08 -20.66
N GLY A 212 28.23 -1.34 -19.55
CA GLY A 212 28.83 -0.01 -19.50
C GLY A 212 27.90 1.12 -19.95
N SER A 213 26.68 0.83 -20.39
CA SER A 213 25.70 1.85 -20.79
C SER A 213 25.11 2.59 -19.57
N MET A 214 24.58 3.80 -19.80
CA MET A 214 23.90 4.55 -18.74
C MET A 214 22.60 3.84 -18.31
N SER A 215 22.39 3.73 -17.00
CA SER A 215 21.09 3.32 -16.46
C SER A 215 19.98 4.31 -16.84
N SER A 216 18.72 3.87 -16.81
CA SER A 216 17.55 4.73 -17.10
C SER A 216 17.55 6.02 -16.27
N TYR A 217 17.90 5.94 -14.99
CA TYR A 217 18.03 7.10 -14.10
C TYR A 217 19.17 8.05 -14.52
N GLY A 218 20.31 7.51 -14.98
CA GLY A 218 21.43 8.29 -15.51
C GLY A 218 21.06 9.00 -16.82
N ARG A 219 20.38 8.30 -17.74
CA ARG A 219 19.87 8.87 -18.99
C ARG A 219 18.88 10.00 -18.73
N ARG A 220 17.91 9.80 -17.83
CA ARG A 220 16.98 10.87 -17.39
C ARG A 220 17.75 12.07 -16.85
N ALA A 221 18.67 11.87 -15.92
CA ALA A 221 19.44 12.97 -15.35
C ALA A 221 20.20 13.75 -16.42
N LYS A 222 20.82 13.05 -17.38
CA LYS A 222 21.52 13.69 -18.49
C LYS A 222 20.57 14.48 -19.41
N ALA A 223 19.39 13.93 -19.71
CA ALA A 223 18.37 14.62 -20.50
C ALA A 223 17.86 15.88 -19.79
N LEU A 224 17.64 15.82 -18.47
CA LEU A 224 17.26 16.98 -17.66
C LEU A 224 18.35 18.05 -17.61
N GLU A 225 19.61 17.68 -17.44
CA GLU A 225 20.75 18.62 -17.50
C GLU A 225 20.80 19.36 -18.84
N ASN A 226 20.55 18.65 -19.95
CA ASN A 226 20.50 19.27 -21.27
C ASN A 226 19.26 20.18 -21.42
N LEU A 227 18.10 19.77 -20.91
CA LEU A 227 16.85 20.53 -20.99
C LEU A 227 16.89 21.82 -20.16
N LEU A 228 17.52 21.79 -18.99
CA LEU A 228 17.70 22.96 -18.11
C LEU A 228 18.81 23.90 -18.61
N GLY A 229 19.68 23.42 -19.52
CA GLY A 229 20.87 24.16 -19.96
C GLY A 229 21.99 24.22 -18.91
N GLU A 230 21.85 23.51 -17.78
CA GLU A 230 22.83 23.49 -16.70
C GLU A 230 23.01 22.09 -16.08
N LYS A 231 24.19 21.87 -15.47
CA LYS A 231 24.48 20.61 -14.78
C LYS A 231 23.86 20.59 -13.40
N ILE A 232 23.22 19.47 -13.05
CA ILE A 232 22.82 19.16 -11.69
C ILE A 232 24.10 18.95 -10.87
N LYS A 233 24.35 19.79 -9.86
CA LYS A 233 25.59 19.76 -9.05
C LYS A 233 25.47 18.83 -7.85
N THR A 234 24.30 18.81 -7.23
CA THR A 234 23.98 18.03 -6.02
C THR A 234 22.68 17.26 -6.23
N ARG A 235 22.29 16.42 -5.27
CA ARG A 235 21.01 15.73 -5.33
C ARG A 235 19.88 16.76 -5.11
N VAL A 236 18.95 16.85 -6.06
CA VAL A 236 17.80 17.77 -6.05
C VAL A 236 16.51 16.96 -6.15
N LYS A 237 15.46 17.40 -5.45
CA LYS A 237 14.12 16.82 -5.58
C LYS A 237 13.36 17.56 -6.66
N PHE A 238 12.76 16.81 -7.58
CA PHE A 238 11.91 17.33 -8.63
C PHE A 238 10.49 16.78 -8.46
N LYS A 239 9.50 17.60 -8.81
CA LYS A 239 8.12 17.18 -9.03
C LYS A 239 7.95 16.87 -10.52
N PHE A 240 7.54 15.65 -10.84
CA PHE A 240 7.39 15.19 -12.21
C PHE A 240 5.94 14.88 -12.56
N VAL A 241 5.59 15.03 -13.83
CA VAL A 241 4.41 14.40 -14.45
C VAL A 241 4.87 13.50 -15.60
N VAL A 242 4.03 12.52 -15.97
CA VAL A 242 4.27 11.66 -17.12
C VAL A 242 3.63 12.25 -18.36
N THR A 243 4.43 12.45 -19.40
CA THR A 243 4.01 13.02 -20.68
C THR A 243 3.83 11.94 -21.75
N LYS A 244 3.16 12.31 -22.85
CA LYS A 244 2.98 11.48 -24.04
C LYS A 244 4.31 11.24 -24.77
N ARG A 245 5.21 12.23 -24.73
CA ARG A 245 6.53 12.18 -25.37
C ARG A 245 7.65 11.97 -24.34
N PRO A 246 8.74 11.28 -24.68
CA PRO A 246 9.90 11.10 -23.79
C PRO A 246 10.67 12.42 -23.61
N LEU A 247 11.53 12.49 -22.59
CA LEU A 247 12.53 13.56 -22.46
C LEU A 247 13.44 13.58 -23.70
N PRO A 248 13.84 14.78 -24.17
CA PRO A 248 14.63 14.90 -25.39
C PRO A 248 16.01 14.25 -25.23
N GLY A 249 16.50 13.63 -26.31
CA GLY A 249 17.84 13.04 -26.37
C GLY A 249 17.99 11.67 -25.70
N ILE A 250 16.89 11.01 -25.28
CA ILE A 250 16.94 9.62 -24.80
C ILE A 250 16.79 8.65 -25.99
N PRO A 251 17.79 7.81 -26.30
CA PRO A 251 17.67 6.79 -27.35
C PRO A 251 16.83 5.61 -26.87
N ASN A 252 15.94 5.10 -27.74
CA ASN A 252 15.06 3.95 -27.48
C ASN A 252 14.33 4.04 -26.12
N PRO A 253 13.47 5.06 -25.93
CA PRO A 253 12.81 5.32 -24.66
C PRO A 253 11.81 4.21 -24.31
N SER A 254 11.73 3.85 -23.03
CA SER A 254 10.80 2.84 -22.53
C SER A 254 9.75 3.45 -21.61
N LYS A 255 8.48 3.07 -21.82
CA LYS A 255 7.34 3.52 -21.01
C LYS A 255 6.78 2.36 -20.20
N SER A 256 7.29 2.16 -18.97
CA SER A 256 6.72 1.14 -18.08
C SER A 256 5.34 1.55 -17.57
N GLY A 257 4.45 0.58 -17.35
CA GLY A 257 3.09 0.83 -16.85
C GLY A 257 3.01 1.29 -15.39
N VAL A 258 4.13 1.45 -14.68
CA VAL A 258 4.14 1.87 -13.26
C VAL A 258 5.09 3.05 -13.01
N LYS A 259 6.22 3.12 -13.73
CA LYS A 259 7.24 4.16 -13.54
C LYS A 259 8.03 4.42 -14.84
N PRO A 260 7.51 5.23 -15.77
CA PRO A 260 8.11 5.47 -17.08
C PRO A 260 9.15 6.58 -16.98
N ILE A 261 10.32 6.27 -16.40
CA ILE A 261 11.41 7.21 -16.09
C ILE A 261 11.76 8.15 -17.26
N ASP A 262 11.78 7.62 -18.48
CA ASP A 262 12.15 8.36 -19.69
C ASP A 262 11.09 9.39 -20.12
N TYR A 263 9.87 9.31 -19.60
CA TYR A 263 8.71 10.17 -19.91
C TYR A 263 8.34 11.11 -18.76
N MET A 264 9.19 11.20 -17.73
CA MET A 264 8.93 12.04 -16.56
C MET A 264 9.50 13.44 -16.76
N TYR A 265 8.64 14.43 -16.96
CA TYR A 265 9.02 15.84 -17.12
C TYR A 265 8.82 16.63 -15.83
N PRO A 266 9.76 17.52 -15.44
CA PRO A 266 9.54 18.45 -14.36
C PRO A 266 8.30 19.30 -14.65
N ILE A 267 7.43 19.46 -13.67
CA ILE A 267 6.17 20.20 -13.83
C ILE A 267 6.43 21.62 -14.30
N GLU A 268 7.51 22.23 -13.79
CA GLU A 268 7.90 23.61 -14.10
C GLU A 268 8.27 23.81 -15.58
N LEU A 269 8.50 22.73 -16.33
CA LEU A 269 8.89 22.75 -17.74
C LEU A 269 7.75 22.36 -18.69
N ILE A 270 6.57 22.00 -18.16
CA ILE A 270 5.39 21.70 -18.96
C ILE A 270 4.72 23.01 -19.37
N LYS A 271 4.62 23.25 -20.69
CA LYS A 271 3.98 24.45 -21.25
C LYS A 271 2.51 24.22 -21.62
N ASP A 272 2.16 23.00 -21.99
CA ASP A 272 0.81 22.59 -22.37
C ASP A 272 0.42 21.34 -21.57
N LEU A 273 -0.63 21.44 -20.76
CA LEU A 273 -1.13 20.33 -19.95
C LEU A 273 -1.65 19.16 -20.80
N ASN A 274 -2.00 19.40 -22.07
CA ASN A 274 -2.40 18.33 -22.99
C ASN A 274 -1.25 17.38 -23.35
N GLU A 275 -0.01 17.73 -23.03
CA GLU A 275 1.15 16.83 -23.17
C GLU A 275 1.19 15.74 -22.11
N ILE A 276 0.45 15.90 -20.99
CA ILE A 276 0.35 14.91 -19.93
C ILE A 276 -0.39 13.67 -20.46
N ASP A 277 0.15 12.49 -20.18
CA ASP A 277 -0.44 11.22 -20.62
C ASP A 277 -1.43 10.68 -19.59
N LEU A 278 -2.67 11.18 -19.66
CA LEU A 278 -3.75 10.77 -18.77
C LEU A 278 -4.12 9.29 -18.93
N ASP A 279 -3.99 8.73 -20.13
CA ASP A 279 -4.28 7.31 -20.38
C ASP A 279 -3.27 6.41 -19.64
N TRP A 280 -2.00 6.79 -19.67
CA TRP A 280 -0.97 6.11 -18.88
C TRP A 280 -1.28 6.14 -17.38
N TYR A 281 -1.82 7.24 -16.83
CA TYR A 281 -2.22 7.28 -15.41
C TYR A 281 -3.35 6.30 -15.11
N LYS A 282 -4.33 6.14 -16.01
CA LYS A 282 -5.40 5.12 -15.84
C LYS A 282 -4.81 3.72 -15.80
N ASP A 283 -3.94 3.39 -16.74
CA ASP A 283 -3.27 2.08 -16.79
C ASP A 283 -2.38 1.85 -15.56
N MET A 284 -1.69 2.90 -15.11
CA MET A 284 -0.85 2.83 -13.91
C MET A 284 -1.67 2.53 -12.66
N ILE A 285 -2.85 3.12 -12.51
CA ILE A 285 -3.75 2.81 -11.40
C ILE A 285 -4.17 1.34 -11.43
N GLN A 286 -4.56 0.80 -12.60
CA GLN A 286 -4.92 -0.62 -12.72
C GLN A 286 -3.75 -1.53 -12.36
N ASN A 287 -2.56 -1.25 -12.92
CA ASN A 287 -1.34 -2.01 -12.65
C ASN A 287 -0.91 -1.91 -11.19
N PHE A 288 -1.11 -0.75 -10.56
CA PHE A 288 -0.85 -0.56 -9.14
C PHE A 288 -1.73 -1.45 -8.28
N VAL A 289 -3.05 -1.44 -8.49
CA VAL A 289 -3.98 -2.30 -7.74
C VAL A 289 -3.67 -3.77 -8.01
N LYS A 290 -3.43 -4.13 -9.28
CA LYS A 290 -3.03 -5.48 -9.70
C LYS A 290 -1.80 -5.97 -8.93
N GLY A 291 -0.73 -5.18 -8.92
CA GLY A 291 0.52 -5.50 -8.23
C GLY A 291 0.37 -5.52 -6.71
N ALA A 292 -0.41 -4.60 -6.16
CA ALA A 292 -0.62 -4.49 -4.72
C ALA A 292 -1.28 -5.75 -4.13
N PHE A 293 -2.30 -6.27 -4.82
CA PHE A 293 -3.07 -7.43 -4.37
C PHE A 293 -2.65 -8.76 -5.02
N GLY A 294 -1.70 -8.75 -5.95
CA GLY A 294 -1.24 -9.95 -6.66
C GLY A 294 -2.31 -10.56 -7.56
N LEU A 295 -3.11 -9.73 -8.23
CA LEU A 295 -4.20 -10.16 -9.11
C LEU A 295 -3.62 -10.48 -10.50
N THR A 296 -3.97 -11.61 -11.10
CA THR A 296 -3.48 -12.00 -12.43
C THR A 296 -4.35 -11.46 -13.57
N ASP A 297 -5.67 -11.35 -13.35
CA ASP A 297 -6.69 -11.23 -14.41
C ASP A 297 -7.32 -9.83 -14.54
N LEU A 298 -6.63 -8.78 -14.07
CA LEU A 298 -7.16 -7.41 -14.07
C LEU A 298 -7.06 -6.67 -15.41
N THR A 299 -6.59 -7.32 -16.48
CA THR A 299 -6.46 -6.69 -17.79
C THR A 299 -7.85 -6.34 -18.34
N ALA A 300 -8.08 -5.06 -18.64
CA ALA A 300 -9.12 -4.65 -19.56
C ALA A 300 -8.91 -5.40 -20.89
N GLU A 301 -9.97 -5.96 -21.45
CA GLU A 301 -9.91 -6.54 -22.79
C GLU A 301 -9.60 -5.44 -23.82
N ARG A 302 -8.47 -5.63 -24.52
CA ARG A 302 -8.05 -5.22 -25.90
C ARG A 302 -6.66 -4.57 -25.87
N GLN A 303 -5.67 -4.96 -26.68
CA GLN A 303 -5.67 -5.44 -28.07
C GLN A 303 -4.48 -6.42 -28.26
N ARG A 304 -4.71 -7.58 -28.90
CA ARG A 304 -3.62 -8.47 -29.34
C ARG A 304 -2.96 -7.86 -30.58
N GLY A 305 -1.63 -7.78 -30.59
CA GLY A 305 -0.85 -7.48 -31.79
C GLY A 305 -0.85 -8.68 -32.76
N LEU A 306 -0.66 -8.40 -34.05
CA LEU A 306 -0.63 -9.37 -35.16
C LEU A 306 0.45 -10.46 -35.01
N ASP A 307 1.42 -10.25 -34.14
CA ASP A 307 2.50 -11.15 -33.73
C ASP A 307 2.05 -12.33 -32.86
N ALA A 308 0.80 -12.33 -32.38
CA ALA A 308 0.21 -13.50 -31.71
C ALA A 308 -0.44 -14.51 -32.67
N TRP A 309 -0.34 -14.28 -33.99
CA TRP A 309 -0.90 -15.13 -35.06
C TRP A 309 0.13 -15.57 -36.12
N MET A 310 1.42 -15.29 -35.92
CA MET A 310 2.53 -15.92 -36.65
C MET A 310 3.37 -16.76 -35.69
#